data_AF-A0AAN8FY50-F1
#
_entry.id   AF-A0AAN8FY50-F1
#
_cell.length_a   1.000
_cell.length_b   1.000
_cell.length_c   1.000
_cell.angle_alpha   90.00
_cell.angle_beta   90.00
_cell.angle_gamma   90.00
#
_symmetry.space_group_name_H-M   'P 1'
#
loop_
_entity.id
_entity.type
_entity.pdbx_description
1 polymer ?
#
loop_
_entity_poly.entity_id
_entity_poly.type
_entity_poly.pdbx_seq_one_letter_code
_entity_poly.pdbx_strand_id
1 'polypeptide(L)'
;MSTDLAAKQDAYHARLIARDNMILNLRAIHQNNKEDREERWKESILTFEGDLGLDEPSLQSAWTFWMALLYAGYGNIACVTTAGKVATIIYSMFGIPIMLLILNDLGDLLLAWVKTIASFSSDFFLFLGVRMGMTGLKEGSKERLRYIHMSKKLANAGLISTASHTSVLTV
;
A
#
# COMPACT_ATOMS: atom_id res chain seq x y z
N MET A 1 -2.44 -32.31 -12.66
CA MET A 1 -3.82 -32.52 -13.16
C MET A 1 -4.64 -33.41 -12.22
N SER A 2 -4.06 -34.41 -11.55
CA SER A 2 -4.75 -35.26 -10.56
C SER A 2 -5.10 -34.58 -9.23
N THR A 3 -4.29 -33.60 -8.81
CA THR A 3 -4.46 -32.90 -7.51
C THR A 3 -5.66 -31.95 -7.46
N ASP A 4 -6.00 -31.30 -8.58
CA ASP A 4 -7.15 -30.38 -8.68
C ASP A 4 -8.49 -31.13 -8.65
N LEU A 5 -8.56 -32.31 -9.29
CA LEU A 5 -9.76 -33.16 -9.28
C LEU A 5 -10.04 -33.74 -7.90
N ALA A 6 -8.98 -34.20 -7.19
CA ALA A 6 -9.11 -34.70 -5.83
C ALA A 6 -9.60 -33.61 -4.86
N ALA A 7 -9.01 -32.41 -4.92
CA ALA A 7 -9.44 -31.28 -4.10
C ALA A 7 -10.90 -30.87 -4.35
N LYS A 8 -11.35 -30.89 -5.62
CA LYS A 8 -12.76 -30.63 -5.98
C LYS A 8 -13.71 -31.70 -5.45
N GLN A 9 -13.28 -32.96 -5.48
CA GLN A 9 -14.05 -34.09 -4.97
C GLN A 9 -14.20 -34.00 -3.44
N ASP A 10 -13.13 -33.67 -2.72
CA ASP A 10 -13.13 -33.51 -1.27
C ASP A 10 -14.03 -32.33 -0.85
N ALA A 11 -13.94 -31.20 -1.54
CA ALA A 11 -14.81 -30.05 -1.32
C ALA A 11 -16.30 -30.37 -1.60
N TYR A 12 -16.57 -31.17 -2.63
CA TYR A 12 -17.93 -31.63 -2.94
C TYR A 12 -18.49 -32.54 -1.84
N HIS A 13 -17.68 -33.48 -1.33
CA HIS A 13 -18.08 -34.37 -0.24
C HIS A 13 -18.32 -33.62 1.08
N ALA A 14 -17.44 -32.67 1.42
CA ALA A 14 -17.63 -31.80 2.59
C ALA A 14 -18.95 -31.03 2.52
N ARG A 15 -19.29 -30.48 1.35
CA ARG A 15 -20.57 -29.79 1.13
C ARG A 15 -21.79 -30.70 1.28
N LEU A 16 -21.70 -31.96 0.85
CA LEU A 16 -22.79 -32.92 1.00
C LEU A 16 -23.06 -33.22 2.49
N ILE A 17 -22.00 -33.48 3.26
CA ILE A 17 -22.08 -33.81 4.68
C ILE A 17 -22.70 -32.65 5.48
N ALA A 18 -22.24 -31.41 5.25
CA ALA A 18 -22.80 -30.23 5.89
C ALA A 18 -24.31 -30.09 5.60
N ARG A 19 -24.74 -30.33 4.36
CA ARG A 19 -26.16 -30.25 3.96
C ARG A 19 -27.00 -31.29 4.68
N ASP A 20 -26.51 -32.53 4.78
CA ASP A 20 -27.25 -33.60 5.43
C ASP A 20 -27.40 -33.33 6.94
N ASN A 21 -26.34 -32.84 7.60
CA ASN A 21 -26.39 -32.41 8.99
C ASN A 21 -27.42 -31.28 9.21
N MET A 22 -27.46 -30.29 8.32
CA MET A 22 -28.45 -29.22 8.36
C MET A 22 -29.88 -29.77 8.26
N ILE A 23 -30.16 -30.65 7.30
CA ILE A 23 -31.50 -31.24 7.11
C ILE A 23 -31.93 -32.04 8.34
N LEU A 24 -31.00 -32.76 8.98
CA LEU A 24 -31.27 -33.49 10.22
C LEU A 24 -31.61 -32.53 11.37
N ASN A 25 -30.82 -31.47 11.55
CA ASN A 25 -31.09 -30.43 12.55
C ASN A 25 -32.45 -29.77 12.30
N LEU A 26 -32.79 -29.44 11.05
CA LEU A 26 -34.09 -28.87 10.70
C LEU A 26 -35.26 -29.80 11.01
N ARG A 27 -35.10 -31.10 10.76
CA ARG A 27 -36.13 -32.09 11.06
C ARG A 27 -36.39 -32.22 12.57
N ALA A 28 -35.35 -32.05 13.39
CA ALA A 28 -35.47 -32.11 14.84
C ALA A 28 -36.26 -30.94 15.46
N ILE A 29 -36.45 -29.83 14.73
CA ILE A 29 -37.12 -28.60 15.23
C ILE A 29 -38.66 -28.71 15.18
N HIS A 30 -39.22 -29.76 14.57
CA HIS A 30 -40.65 -29.84 14.27
C HIS A 30 -41.58 -29.97 15.51
N GLN A 31 -41.05 -30.07 16.73
CA GLN A 31 -41.80 -30.47 17.92
C GLN A 31 -42.14 -29.33 18.93
N ASN A 32 -41.66 -28.09 18.74
CA ASN A 32 -41.76 -27.01 19.74
C ASN A 32 -42.58 -25.76 19.29
N ASN A 33 -42.84 -24.86 20.25
CA ASN A 33 -43.59 -23.59 20.13
C ASN A 33 -43.06 -22.69 18.99
N LYS A 34 -43.92 -21.80 18.43
CA LYS A 34 -43.62 -21.04 17.20
C LYS A 34 -42.36 -20.17 17.31
N GLU A 35 -42.15 -19.51 18.44
CA GLU A 35 -40.99 -18.61 18.66
C GLU A 35 -39.68 -19.40 18.83
N ASP A 36 -39.69 -20.46 19.65
CA ASP A 36 -38.55 -21.38 19.83
C ASP A 36 -38.11 -22.04 18.52
N ARG A 37 -39.07 -22.26 17.60
CA ARG A 37 -38.74 -22.77 16.27
C ARG A 37 -37.86 -21.76 15.56
N GLU A 38 -38.29 -20.52 15.43
CA GLU A 38 -37.55 -19.49 14.67
C GLU A 38 -36.10 -19.33 15.15
N GLU A 39 -35.85 -19.41 16.45
CA GLU A 39 -34.49 -19.38 17.01
C GLU A 39 -33.66 -20.60 16.62
N ARG A 40 -34.20 -21.81 16.75
CA ARG A 40 -33.49 -23.03 16.34
C ARG A 40 -33.27 -23.10 14.83
N TRP A 41 -34.20 -22.57 14.04
CA TRP A 41 -34.04 -22.44 12.59
C TRP A 41 -32.85 -21.53 12.28
N LYS A 42 -32.74 -20.37 12.95
CA LYS A 42 -31.56 -19.49 12.81
C LYS A 42 -30.26 -20.18 13.21
N GLU A 43 -30.24 -20.88 14.35
CA GLU A 43 -29.06 -21.60 14.84
C GLU A 43 -28.59 -22.70 13.87
N SER A 44 -29.52 -23.46 13.30
CA SER A 44 -29.20 -24.52 12.33
C SER A 44 -28.62 -23.98 11.02
N ILE A 45 -29.04 -22.78 10.60
CA ILE A 45 -28.51 -22.09 9.42
C ILE A 45 -27.09 -21.59 9.73
N LEU A 46 -26.88 -20.96 10.89
CA LEU A 46 -25.56 -20.46 11.31
C LEU A 46 -24.54 -21.59 11.44
N THR A 47 -24.95 -22.75 11.95
CA THR A 47 -24.08 -23.94 12.05
C THR A 47 -23.70 -24.47 10.66
N PHE A 48 -24.66 -24.52 9.73
CA PHE A 48 -24.39 -24.91 8.35
C PHE A 48 -23.48 -23.94 7.61
N GLU A 49 -23.67 -22.63 7.81
CA GLU A 49 -22.81 -21.57 7.24
C GLU A 49 -21.39 -21.65 7.83
N GLY A 50 -21.26 -21.88 9.13
CA GLY A 50 -19.99 -22.11 9.82
C GLY A 50 -19.25 -23.36 9.35
N ASP A 51 -19.96 -24.48 9.18
CA ASP A 51 -19.40 -25.74 8.66
C ASP A 51 -18.87 -25.60 7.21
N LEU A 52 -19.47 -24.70 6.42
CA LEU A 52 -19.03 -24.37 5.07
C LEU A 52 -17.96 -23.27 5.03
N GLY A 53 -17.58 -22.69 6.18
CA GLY A 53 -16.66 -21.56 6.25
C GLY A 53 -17.17 -20.31 5.53
N LEU A 54 -18.50 -20.16 5.42
CA LEU A 54 -19.13 -18.99 4.86
C LEU A 54 -19.24 -17.95 5.98
N ASP A 55 -18.21 -17.12 6.12
CA ASP A 55 -18.29 -15.95 6.99
C ASP A 55 -19.43 -15.04 6.52
N GLU A 56 -20.18 -14.48 7.48
CA GLU A 56 -21.25 -13.53 7.18
C GLU A 56 -20.68 -12.43 6.28
N PRO A 57 -21.30 -12.16 5.10
CA PRO A 57 -20.72 -11.23 4.15
C PRO A 57 -20.63 -9.88 4.82
N SER A 58 -19.41 -9.48 5.20
CA SER A 58 -19.20 -8.18 5.80
C SER A 58 -19.79 -7.16 4.82
N LEU A 59 -20.75 -6.38 5.29
CA LEU A 59 -21.38 -5.31 4.51
C LEU A 59 -20.37 -4.16 4.38
N GLN A 60 -19.18 -4.47 3.86
CA GLN A 60 -18.18 -3.50 3.52
C GLN A 60 -18.74 -2.74 2.34
N SER A 61 -19.35 -1.60 2.67
CA SER A 61 -19.68 -0.56 1.71
C SER A 61 -18.50 -0.41 0.75
N ALA A 62 -18.68 -0.81 -0.50
CA ALA A 62 -17.69 -0.59 -1.56
C ALA A 62 -17.36 0.92 -1.72
N TRP A 63 -18.24 1.78 -1.20
CA TRP A 63 -18.03 3.22 -1.06
C TRP A 63 -17.30 3.52 0.25
N THR A 64 -15.99 3.33 0.27
CA THR A 64 -15.11 4.00 1.22
C THR A 64 -14.55 5.27 0.59
N PHE A 65 -14.21 6.27 1.39
CA PHE A 65 -13.69 7.56 0.90
C PHE A 65 -12.52 7.40 -0.10
N TRP A 66 -11.59 6.49 0.21
CA TRP A 66 -10.45 6.20 -0.65
C TRP A 66 -10.85 5.48 -1.94
N MET A 67 -11.83 4.56 -1.88
CA MET A 67 -12.35 3.89 -3.09
C MET A 67 -13.15 4.84 -3.97
N ALA A 68 -13.86 5.81 -3.39
CA ALA A 68 -14.53 6.87 -4.14
C ALA A 68 -13.54 7.82 -4.82
N LEU A 69 -12.34 8.01 -4.26
CA LEU A 69 -11.27 8.79 -4.87
C LEU A 69 -10.61 8.05 -6.05
N LEU A 70 -10.37 6.74 -5.89
CA LEU A 70 -9.80 5.86 -6.93
C LEU A 70 -10.82 5.42 -8.00
N TYR A 71 -12.11 5.61 -7.76
CA TYR A 71 -13.24 5.29 -8.64
C TYR A 71 -13.07 5.84 -10.06
N ALA A 72 -12.47 7.03 -10.21
CA ALA A 72 -12.32 7.68 -11.51
C ALA A 72 -11.35 6.97 -12.47
N GLY A 73 -10.52 6.03 -11.98
CA GLY A 73 -9.46 5.39 -12.79
C GLY A 73 -9.71 3.94 -13.21
N TYR A 74 -10.57 3.19 -12.52
CA TYR A 74 -10.70 1.74 -12.71
C TYR A 74 -11.99 1.27 -13.41
N GLY A 75 -13.08 2.03 -13.32
CA GLY A 75 -14.35 1.70 -14.01
C GLY A 75 -15.10 0.46 -13.49
N ASN A 76 -14.63 -0.20 -12.43
CA ASN A 76 -15.25 -1.42 -11.86
C ASN A 76 -16.54 -1.13 -11.06
N ILE A 77 -16.74 0.11 -10.63
CA ILE A 77 -17.93 0.57 -9.89
C ILE A 77 -18.46 1.74 -10.70
N ALA A 78 -19.77 1.81 -10.93
CA ALA A 78 -20.40 2.91 -11.67
C ALA A 78 -21.53 3.54 -10.83
N CYS A 79 -21.62 4.88 -10.85
CA CYS A 79 -22.72 5.62 -10.26
C CYS A 79 -24.03 5.20 -10.93
N VAL A 80 -24.89 4.50 -10.19
CA VAL A 80 -26.20 4.09 -10.68
C VAL A 80 -27.18 5.29 -10.70
N THR A 81 -26.97 6.27 -9.81
CA THR A 81 -27.85 7.44 -9.64
C THR A 81 -27.64 8.51 -10.71
N THR A 82 -28.74 9.13 -11.18
CA THR A 82 -28.70 10.19 -12.21
C THR A 82 -27.89 11.41 -11.74
N ALA A 83 -28.02 11.80 -10.48
CA ALA A 83 -27.24 12.89 -9.90
C ALA A 83 -25.73 12.58 -9.85
N GLY A 84 -25.35 11.34 -9.48
CA GLY A 84 -23.97 10.90 -9.47
C GLY A 84 -23.34 10.89 -10.87
N LYS A 85 -24.09 10.52 -11.91
CA LYS A 85 -23.63 10.56 -13.30
C LYS A 85 -23.31 11.98 -13.76
N VAL A 86 -24.18 12.95 -13.46
CA VAL A 86 -23.95 14.36 -13.81
C VAL A 86 -22.74 14.93 -13.06
N ALA A 87 -22.60 14.60 -11.77
CA ALA A 87 -21.44 15.02 -10.97
C ALA A 87 -20.11 14.49 -11.54
N THR A 88 -20.06 13.24 -12.00
CA THR A 88 -18.86 12.65 -12.62
C THR A 88 -18.50 13.32 -13.95
N ILE A 89 -19.48 13.73 -14.76
CA ILE A 89 -19.23 14.45 -16.03
C ILE A 89 -18.61 15.82 -15.76
N ILE A 90 -19.13 16.56 -14.79
CA ILE A 90 -18.57 17.87 -14.40
C ILE A 90 -17.17 17.68 -13.81
N TYR A 91 -17.00 16.66 -12.97
CA TYR A 91 -15.71 16.32 -12.38
C TYR A 91 -14.67 15.96 -13.44
N SER A 92 -15.00 15.20 -14.48
CA SER A 92 -14.02 14.87 -15.52
C SER A 92 -13.67 16.06 -16.40
N MET A 93 -14.62 16.96 -16.67
CA MET A 93 -14.41 18.14 -17.53
C MET A 93 -13.42 19.14 -16.93
N PHE A 94 -13.49 19.38 -15.61
CA PHE A 94 -12.56 20.31 -14.93
C PHE A 94 -11.46 19.58 -14.15
N GLY A 95 -11.73 18.39 -13.63
CA GLY A 95 -10.80 17.64 -12.78
C GLY A 95 -9.59 17.13 -13.53
N ILE A 96 -9.73 16.66 -14.78
CA ILE A 96 -8.59 16.23 -15.60
C ILE A 96 -7.61 17.40 -15.86
N PRO A 97 -8.05 18.56 -16.39
CA PRO A 97 -7.11 19.67 -16.62
C PRO A 97 -6.51 20.20 -15.32
N ILE A 98 -7.27 20.28 -14.23
CA ILE A 98 -6.75 20.71 -12.92
C ILE A 98 -5.73 19.69 -12.38
N MET A 99 -5.98 18.38 -12.52
CA MET A 99 -5.01 17.34 -12.13
C MET A 99 -3.71 17.45 -12.91
N LEU A 100 -3.78 17.73 -14.22
CA LEU A 100 -2.57 17.91 -15.03
C LEU A 100 -1.76 19.14 -14.60
N LEU A 101 -2.42 20.24 -14.22
CA LEU A 101 -1.73 21.42 -13.67
C LEU A 101 -1.03 21.09 -12.35
N ILE A 102 -1.74 20.44 -11.42
CA ILE A 102 -1.16 20.03 -10.12
C ILE A 102 -0.02 19.04 -10.31
N LEU A 103 -0.14 18.10 -11.25
CA LEU A 103 0.89 17.11 -11.53
C LEU A 103 2.15 17.76 -12.11
N ASN A 104 2.01 18.82 -12.90
CA ASN A 104 3.16 19.56 -13.41
C ASN A 104 3.95 20.20 -12.26
N ASP A 105 3.25 20.91 -11.37
CA ASP A 105 3.87 21.56 -10.22
C ASP A 105 4.47 20.55 -9.22
N LEU A 106 3.78 19.43 -9.02
CA LEU A 106 4.26 18.32 -8.18
C LEU A 106 5.44 17.58 -8.83
N GLY A 107 5.47 17.49 -10.15
CA GLY A 107 6.57 16.95 -10.93
C GLY A 107 7.85 17.75 -10.71
N ASP A 108 7.77 19.07 -10.84
CA ASP A 108 8.91 19.97 -10.59
C ASP A 108 9.41 19.89 -9.14
N LEU A 109 8.48 19.83 -8.18
CA LEU A 109 8.80 19.62 -6.77
C LEU A 109 9.51 18.27 -6.56
N LEU A 110 9.00 17.18 -7.16
CA LEU A 110 9.60 15.85 -7.06
C LEU A 110 11.00 15.84 -7.68
N LEU A 111 11.19 16.49 -8.83
CA LEU A 111 12.50 16.64 -9.46
C LEU A 111 13.47 17.41 -8.55
N ALA A 112 13.01 18.46 -7.87
CA ALA A 112 13.82 19.19 -6.89
C ALA A 112 14.23 18.28 -5.72
N TRP A 113 13.33 17.45 -5.21
CA TRP A 113 13.65 16.45 -4.17
C TRP A 113 14.65 15.41 -4.66
N VAL A 114 14.44 14.85 -5.85
CA VAL A 114 15.37 13.86 -6.43
C VAL A 114 16.75 14.47 -6.63
N LYS A 115 16.85 15.70 -7.15
CA LYS A 115 18.14 16.41 -7.26
C LYS A 115 18.79 16.62 -5.91
N THR A 116 18.01 17.00 -4.90
CA THR A 116 18.49 17.19 -3.53
C THR A 116 19.04 15.88 -2.96
N ILE A 117 18.29 14.79 -3.08
CA ILE A 117 18.69 13.46 -2.61
C ILE A 117 19.93 12.95 -3.37
N ALA A 118 19.96 13.13 -4.69
CA ALA A 118 21.10 12.74 -5.51
C ALA A 118 22.36 13.51 -5.11
N SER A 119 22.25 14.84 -4.93
CA SER A 119 23.37 15.65 -4.45
C SER A 119 23.84 15.24 -3.06
N PHE A 120 22.91 15.00 -2.13
CA PHE A 120 23.20 14.49 -0.80
C PHE A 120 23.90 13.12 -0.86
N SER A 121 23.44 12.21 -1.72
CA SER A 121 24.05 10.88 -1.90
C SER A 121 25.46 10.97 -2.49
N SER A 122 25.69 11.83 -3.48
CA SER A 122 27.03 12.03 -4.06
C SER A 122 27.97 12.65 -3.04
N ASP A 123 27.51 13.65 -2.30
CA ASP A 123 28.29 14.32 -1.28
C ASP A 123 28.62 13.36 -0.13
N PHE A 124 27.66 12.55 0.32
CA PHE A 124 27.86 11.50 1.32
C PHE A 124 28.88 10.45 0.86
N PHE A 125 28.79 9.99 -0.39
CA PHE A 125 29.74 9.01 -0.94
C PHE A 125 31.16 9.57 -1.04
N LEU A 126 31.30 10.83 -1.47
CA LEU A 126 32.59 11.52 -1.51
C LEU A 126 33.19 11.65 -0.10
N PHE A 127 32.36 12.03 0.88
CA PHE A 127 32.78 12.11 2.29
C PHE A 127 33.25 10.76 2.84
N LEU A 128 32.50 9.68 2.58
CA LEU A 128 32.89 8.32 2.94
C LEU A 128 34.18 7.86 2.25
N GLY A 129 34.31 8.12 0.94
CA GLY A 129 35.48 7.75 0.15
C GLY A 129 36.77 8.41 0.63
N VAL A 130 36.70 9.68 1.05
CA VAL A 130 37.83 10.39 1.65
C VAL A 130 38.12 9.89 3.06
N ARG A 131 37.09 9.60 3.87
CA ARG A 131 37.24 9.02 5.21
C ARG A 131 37.91 7.63 5.17
N MET A 132 37.59 6.80 4.17
CA MET A 132 38.22 5.48 3.94
C MET A 132 39.56 5.55 3.19
N GLY A 133 40.00 6.73 2.74
CA GLY A 133 41.29 6.90 2.03
C GLY A 133 41.33 6.35 0.61
N MET A 134 40.19 6.02 0.00
CA MET A 134 40.11 5.34 -1.31
C MET A 134 40.08 6.31 -2.51
N THR A 135 39.76 7.59 -2.28
CA THR A 135 39.61 8.59 -3.36
C THR A 135 40.56 9.77 -3.18
N GLY A 136 41.59 9.86 -4.02
CA GLY A 136 42.49 11.02 -4.10
C GLY A 136 41.84 12.18 -4.86
N LEU A 137 41.57 13.29 -4.17
CA LEU A 137 40.94 14.48 -4.76
C LEU A 137 41.95 15.25 -5.62
N LYS A 138 41.69 15.34 -6.93
CA LYS A 138 42.57 16.04 -7.88
C LYS A 138 42.62 17.55 -7.57
N GLU A 139 43.84 18.09 -7.54
CA GLU A 139 44.10 19.48 -7.16
C GLU A 139 43.51 20.47 -8.19
N GLY A 140 42.40 21.12 -7.82
CA GLY A 140 41.65 22.04 -8.69
C GLY A 140 40.25 21.56 -9.13
N SER A 141 39.85 20.33 -8.81
CA SER A 141 38.51 19.82 -9.14
C SER A 141 37.42 20.44 -8.25
N LYS A 142 36.23 20.68 -8.82
CA LYS A 142 35.03 21.20 -8.11
C LYS A 142 34.63 20.32 -6.91
N GLU A 143 34.98 19.03 -6.97
CA GLU A 143 34.75 18.03 -5.91
C GLU A 143 35.53 18.35 -4.63
N ARG A 144 36.77 18.87 -4.75
CA ARG A 144 37.59 19.25 -3.60
C ARG A 144 37.01 20.45 -2.86
N LEU A 145 36.50 21.44 -3.60
CA LEU A 145 35.84 22.62 -2.99
C LEU A 145 34.57 22.21 -2.23
N ARG A 146 33.77 21.30 -2.79
CA ARG A 146 32.58 20.74 -2.13
C ARG A 146 32.93 19.98 -0.86
N TYR A 147 33.96 19.14 -0.90
CA TYR A 147 34.45 18.42 0.27
C TYR A 147 34.92 19.37 1.39
N ILE A 148 35.72 20.39 1.07
CA ILE A 148 36.21 21.37 2.05
C ILE A 148 35.06 22.15 2.69
N HIS A 149 34.05 22.53 1.89
CA HIS A 149 32.88 23.22 2.42
C HIS A 149 32.05 22.31 3.33
N MET A 150 31.82 21.06 2.92
CA MET A 150 31.03 20.10 3.70
C MET A 150 31.75 19.66 4.99
N SER A 151 33.07 19.46 4.95
CA SER A 151 33.85 19.15 6.14
C SER A 151 33.87 20.31 7.13
N LYS A 152 33.95 21.57 6.66
CA LYS A 152 33.76 22.76 7.51
C LYS A 152 32.38 22.82 8.14
N LYS A 153 31.32 22.51 7.39
CA LYS A 153 29.94 22.48 7.89
C LYS A 153 29.75 21.40 8.96
N LEU A 154 30.30 20.20 8.76
CA LEU A 154 30.28 19.13 9.76
C LEU A 154 31.16 19.41 10.98
N ALA A 155 32.32 20.06 10.79
CA ALA A 155 33.18 20.49 11.89
C ALA A 155 32.48 21.53 12.77
N ASN A 156 31.76 22.49 12.15
CA ASN A 156 30.98 23.50 12.88
C ASN A 156 29.76 22.91 13.59
N ALA A 157 29.24 21.77 13.11
CA ALA A 157 28.19 20.99 13.76
C ALA A 157 28.73 20.04 14.86
N GLY A 158 30.04 20.06 15.15
CA GLY A 158 30.67 19.29 16.23
C GLY A 158 30.82 17.78 15.97
N LEU A 159 30.50 17.30 14.76
CA LEU A 159 30.55 15.87 14.40
C LEU A 159 31.96 15.37 14.04
N ILE A 160 32.89 16.30 13.75
CA ILE A 160 34.26 15.97 13.38
C ILE A 160 35.20 16.93 14.10
N SER A 161 36.00 16.41 15.03
CA SER A 161 37.09 17.18 15.63
C SER A 161 38.10 17.54 14.53
N THR A 162 38.48 18.81 14.49
CA THR A 162 39.40 19.42 13.52
C THR A 162 40.70 18.62 13.40
N ALA A 163 40.77 17.69 12.46
CA ALA A 163 42.02 17.07 12.07
C ALA A 163 42.79 18.05 11.17
N SER A 164 43.56 18.91 11.83
CA SER A 164 44.84 19.47 11.39
C SER A 164 45.11 19.47 9.88
N HIS A 165 44.94 20.65 9.29
CA HIS A 165 45.63 21.07 8.06
C HIS A 165 47.16 21.06 8.29
N THR A 166 47.85 19.91 8.33
CA THR A 166 49.33 19.92 8.38
C THR A 166 50.09 18.65 7.95
N SER A 167 49.46 17.61 7.38
CA SER A 167 50.21 16.35 7.10
C SER A 167 50.09 15.73 5.71
N VAL A 168 49.54 16.41 4.69
CA VAL A 168 49.47 15.84 3.32
C VAL A 168 50.27 16.65 2.29
N LEU A 169 51.22 17.48 2.73
CA LEU A 169 52.28 18.03 1.89
C LEU A 169 53.62 17.40 2.29
N THR A 170 53.74 16.09 2.14
CA THR A 170 55.04 15.39 2.00
C THR A 170 54.80 13.97 1.52
N VAL A 171 55.56 13.61 0.49
CA VAL A 171 55.71 12.33 -0.23
C VAL A 171 54.72 12.10 -1.37
#